data_AF-A0AAE9EFC7-F1
#
_entry.id   AF-A0AAE9EFC7-F1
#
_cell.length_a   1.000
_cell.length_b   1.000
_cell.length_c   1.000
_cell.angle_alpha   90.00
_cell.angle_beta   90.00
_cell.angle_gamma   90.00
#
_symmetry.space_group_name_H-M   'P 1'
#
loop_
_entity.id
_entity.type
_entity.pdbx_description
1 polymer ?
#
loop_
_entity_poly.entity_id
_entity_poly.type
_entity_poly.pdbx_seq_one_letter_code
_entity_poly.pdbx_strand_id
1 'polypeptide(L)'
;MMYPLAFSIERFIAIGMASRYEYTPTRLGPILAVLLRVEATLDVDLKQKLEKVNLNDIKFNNCYPRIGNYEYLFRCSTHLRSNRKVNATLTMLKDLQTPLALIRLFDSKELVKHYSDDTEHKKLANMFLLKIRAMKMEEKRQDFWSFFASFLAMPSLLYFIFKRVVTLPFHGNLKFLLISYFGGTFCFATISCVNFGYHFFLPFFVSSKCSLIIPRVLFEYGHLTSLVCMTIPMILPVGFTIERFVALIMARSYENVRTFLGPLLVLVLTVIDCSILYAIYHDDPFTDNFINFILIPSNSAQKFNMFFWALVVIKVTNFLCNSILLFIHKRMEKITIKHSSTLSTKYNMEEISQSSRFTLTVTFAHLLFFGWYVGSILFIRTVGPDFFGGTVNYSIMRGVYCATPTYNLVIVFIGIKAIRRLNVQRKNRISSTVQVKSTGDEGAKNYDNAISNYWDTVYTEKKNVKY
;
A
#
# COMPACT_ATOMS: atom_id res chain seq x y z
N MET A 1 -9.22 -13.10 2.11
CA MET A 1 -9.11 -11.62 2.23
C MET A 1 -8.71 -11.21 3.63
N MET A 2 -9.19 -11.88 4.69
CA MET A 2 -8.87 -11.48 6.06
C MET A 2 -7.42 -11.73 6.51
N TYR A 3 -6.75 -12.80 6.09
CA TYR A 3 -5.40 -13.13 6.63
C TYR A 3 -4.31 -12.04 6.43
N PRO A 4 -4.13 -11.43 5.25
CA PRO A 4 -3.11 -10.39 5.06
C PRO A 4 -3.46 -9.07 5.74
N LEU A 5 -4.76 -8.73 5.78
CA LEU A 5 -5.24 -7.55 6.50
C LEU A 5 -5.14 -7.76 8.01
N ALA A 6 -5.57 -8.91 8.51
CA ALA A 6 -5.42 -9.33 9.90
C ALA A 6 -3.95 -9.35 10.30
N PHE A 7 -3.03 -9.80 9.43
CA PHE A 7 -1.59 -9.73 9.69
C PHE A 7 -1.08 -8.28 9.75
N SER A 8 -1.59 -7.37 8.91
CA SER A 8 -1.24 -5.94 8.97
C SER A 8 -1.83 -5.25 10.20
N ILE A 9 -3.05 -5.60 10.59
CA ILE A 9 -3.75 -5.12 11.79
C ILE A 9 -3.06 -5.66 13.04
N GLU A 10 -2.77 -6.96 13.08
CA GLU A 10 -2.05 -7.65 14.15
C GLU A 10 -0.65 -7.07 14.31
N ARG A 11 0.08 -6.76 13.23
CA ARG A 11 1.35 -6.03 13.32
C ARG A 11 1.18 -4.61 13.84
N PHE A 12 0.17 -3.86 13.39
CA PHE A 12 -0.11 -2.52 13.89
C PHE A 12 -0.42 -2.54 15.40
N ILE A 13 -1.24 -3.50 15.84
CA ILE A 13 -1.59 -3.71 17.25
C ILE A 13 -0.36 -4.23 18.03
N ALA A 14 0.42 -5.17 17.50
CA ALA A 14 1.59 -5.72 18.17
C ALA A 14 2.69 -4.67 18.36
N ILE A 15 2.97 -3.84 17.36
CA ILE A 15 3.92 -2.72 17.48
C ILE A 15 3.38 -1.66 18.47
N GLY A 16 2.07 -1.41 18.46
CA GLY A 16 1.43 -0.50 19.41
C GLY A 16 1.34 -1.04 20.85
N MET A 17 1.31 -2.36 21.04
CA MET A 17 1.27 -3.02 22.36
C MET A 17 2.67 -3.36 22.89
N ALA A 18 3.65 -3.61 22.02
CA ALA A 18 5.07 -3.72 22.40
C ALA A 18 5.61 -2.42 23.01
N SER A 19 4.94 -1.29 22.75
CA SER A 19 5.21 -0.01 23.41
C SER A 19 4.70 0.06 24.86
N ARG A 20 3.79 -0.84 25.28
CA ARG A 20 3.18 -0.88 26.62
C ARG A 20 3.59 -2.09 27.47
N TYR A 21 4.04 -3.19 26.86
CA TYR A 21 4.43 -4.41 27.58
C TYR A 21 5.61 -5.12 26.91
N GLU A 22 6.44 -5.79 27.72
CA GLU A 22 7.57 -6.63 27.26
C GLU A 22 7.08 -7.75 26.33
N TYR A 23 7.29 -7.58 25.01
CA TYR A 23 6.86 -8.55 24.01
C TYR A 23 7.92 -9.64 23.79
N THR A 24 7.50 -10.92 23.86
CA THR A 24 8.33 -12.08 23.54
C THR A 24 8.28 -12.40 22.03
N PRO A 25 9.41 -12.64 21.34
CA PRO A 25 9.43 -12.78 19.89
C PRO A 25 8.85 -14.12 19.42
N THR A 26 7.94 -14.08 18.44
CA THR A 26 7.32 -15.25 17.80
C THR A 26 8.16 -15.87 16.67
N ARG A 27 7.78 -17.11 16.31
CA ARG A 27 8.49 -18.26 15.69
C ARG A 27 9.31 -18.11 14.39
N LEU A 28 9.65 -16.92 13.88
CA LEU A 28 10.57 -16.76 12.72
C LEU A 28 12.03 -16.42 13.08
N GLY A 29 12.35 -16.33 14.37
CA GLY A 29 13.70 -16.06 14.89
C GLY A 29 14.85 -16.97 14.39
N PRO A 30 14.66 -18.29 14.11
CA PRO A 30 15.78 -19.18 13.79
C PRO A 30 16.46 -18.88 12.44
N ILE A 31 15.69 -18.48 11.42
CA ILE A 31 16.23 -18.24 10.07
C ILE A 31 17.05 -16.93 10.04
N LEU A 32 16.62 -15.92 10.81
CA LEU A 32 17.35 -14.67 10.97
C LEU A 32 18.56 -14.82 11.93
N ALA A 33 18.51 -15.75 12.89
CA ALA A 33 19.63 -16.09 13.77
C ALA A 33 20.81 -16.72 13.01
N VAL A 34 20.54 -17.43 11.91
CA VAL A 34 21.59 -17.97 11.01
C VAL A 34 22.26 -16.86 10.20
N LEU A 35 21.49 -15.87 9.72
CA LEU A 35 22.04 -14.69 9.02
C LEU A 35 22.81 -13.74 9.95
N LEU A 36 22.38 -13.59 11.21
CA LEU A 36 23.10 -12.82 12.24
C LEU A 36 24.37 -13.54 12.76
N ARG A 37 24.48 -14.87 12.58
CA ARG A 37 25.70 -15.62 12.91
C ARG A 37 26.88 -15.27 12.00
N VAL A 38 26.59 -14.81 10.78
CA VAL A 38 27.59 -14.30 9.83
C VAL A 38 28.10 -12.91 10.25
N GLU A 39 27.25 -12.09 10.85
CA GLU A 39 27.64 -10.78 11.42
C GLU A 39 28.50 -10.97 12.71
N ALA A 40 28.24 -12.03 13.49
CA ALA A 40 29.03 -12.37 14.69
C ALA A 40 30.43 -12.94 14.38
N THR A 41 30.64 -13.51 13.19
CA THR A 41 31.97 -14.03 12.78
C THR A 41 32.89 -12.93 12.24
N LEU A 42 32.34 -11.81 11.75
CA LEU A 42 33.11 -10.59 11.46
C LEU A 42 33.52 -9.80 12.73
N ASP A 43 32.84 -10.01 13.87
CA ASP A 43 33.08 -9.29 15.15
C ASP A 43 34.29 -9.83 15.95
N VAL A 44 34.83 -11.01 15.56
CA VAL A 44 36.01 -11.61 16.23
C VAL A 44 37.31 -10.93 15.80
N ASP A 45 37.40 -10.50 14.54
CA ASP A 45 38.60 -9.85 13.99
C ASP A 45 38.75 -8.38 14.44
N LEU A 46 37.63 -7.73 14.81
CA LEU A 46 37.63 -6.35 15.32
C LEU A 46 38.05 -6.26 16.81
N LYS A 47 37.91 -7.36 17.55
CA LYS A 47 38.24 -7.44 18.99
C LYS A 47 39.74 -7.38 19.25
N GLN A 48 40.57 -7.84 18.31
CA GLN A 48 42.04 -7.85 18.44
C GLN A 48 42.70 -6.49 18.08
N LYS A 49 41.97 -5.54 17.49
CA LYS A 49 42.49 -4.23 17.06
C LYS A 49 42.17 -3.05 17.99
N LEU A 50 41.50 -3.28 19.13
CA LEU A 50 40.97 -2.21 20.00
C LEU A 50 41.57 -2.15 21.41
N GLU A 51 42.73 -2.76 21.65
CA GLU A 51 43.55 -2.48 22.84
C GLU A 51 44.54 -1.35 22.55
N LYS A 52 44.08 -0.13 22.82
CA LYS A 52 44.82 1.15 23.04
C LYS A 52 44.06 2.29 22.34
N VAL A 53 43.04 2.83 22.99
CA VAL A 53 42.47 4.13 22.59
C VAL A 53 42.54 5.07 23.79
N ASN A 54 43.24 6.18 23.57
CA ASN A 54 43.39 7.30 24.49
C ASN A 54 42.12 8.15 24.45
N LEU A 55 41.56 8.48 25.62
CA LEU A 55 40.16 8.95 25.82
C LEU A 55 39.91 10.45 25.50
N ASN A 56 40.85 11.13 24.85
CA ASN A 56 40.70 12.54 24.45
C ASN A 56 40.12 12.73 23.03
N ASP A 57 39.92 11.66 22.26
CA ASP A 57 39.52 11.73 20.84
C ASP A 57 38.04 11.32 20.56
N ILE A 58 37.13 11.55 21.50
CA ILE A 58 35.69 11.43 21.20
C ILE A 58 35.25 12.63 20.35
N LYS A 59 35.45 12.56 19.03
CA LYS A 59 34.87 13.48 18.05
C LYS A 59 33.41 13.10 17.79
N PHE A 60 32.48 14.02 18.08
CA PHE A 60 31.16 13.97 17.47
C PHE A 60 31.33 14.13 15.96
N ASN A 61 30.90 13.13 15.18
CA ASN A 61 30.98 13.20 13.73
C ASN A 61 29.97 14.24 13.21
N ASN A 62 30.48 15.40 12.78
CA ASN A 62 29.76 16.48 12.12
C ASN A 62 29.25 16.03 10.74
N CYS A 63 28.12 15.35 10.69
CA CYS A 63 27.59 14.83 9.43
C CYS A 63 26.49 15.69 8.82
N TYR A 64 26.03 16.75 9.48
CA TYR A 64 25.02 17.70 8.97
C TYR A 64 25.20 19.12 9.55
N PRO A 65 24.64 20.16 8.90
CA PRO A 65 24.66 21.54 9.42
C PRO A 65 23.71 21.71 10.61
N ARG A 66 23.99 22.73 11.44
CA ARG A 66 23.35 23.02 12.74
C ARG A 66 21.82 23.08 12.65
N ILE A 67 21.15 22.09 13.22
CA ILE A 67 19.71 22.12 13.57
C ILE A 67 19.60 22.21 15.11
N GLY A 68 18.66 23.01 15.63
CA GLY A 68 18.55 23.39 17.06
C GLY A 68 18.48 22.26 18.10
N ASN A 69 18.21 21.01 17.70
CA ASN A 69 18.19 19.86 18.61
C ASN A 69 19.59 19.35 19.02
N TYR A 70 20.67 19.83 18.38
CA TYR A 70 22.05 19.45 18.77
C TYR A 70 22.44 20.00 20.14
N GLU A 71 21.94 21.16 20.56
CA GLU A 71 22.32 21.76 21.85
C GLU A 71 21.83 20.90 23.02
N TYR A 72 20.65 20.29 22.90
CA TYR A 72 20.07 19.39 23.89
C TYR A 72 20.83 18.07 24.02
N LEU A 73 21.27 17.50 22.90
CA LEU A 73 22.04 16.26 22.86
C LEU A 73 23.49 16.47 23.24
N PHE A 74 24.07 17.60 22.86
CA PHE A 74 25.35 18.03 23.37
C PHE A 74 25.26 18.16 24.89
N ARG A 75 24.23 18.82 25.44
CA ARG A 75 23.97 18.90 26.89
C ARG A 75 23.83 17.53 27.56
N CYS A 76 23.01 16.63 27.02
CA CYS A 76 22.88 15.27 27.56
C CYS A 76 24.21 14.51 27.50
N SER A 77 24.95 14.60 26.40
CA SER A 77 26.27 13.99 26.27
C SER A 77 27.27 14.58 27.26
N THR A 78 27.25 15.89 27.51
CA THR A 78 28.10 16.55 28.50
C THR A 78 27.70 16.22 29.93
N HIS A 79 26.41 16.03 30.22
CA HIS A 79 25.92 15.57 31.53
C HIS A 79 26.38 14.14 31.81
N LEU A 80 26.25 13.25 30.83
CA LEU A 80 26.75 11.87 30.91
C LEU A 80 28.27 11.84 31.06
N ARG A 81 29.01 12.64 30.26
CA ARG A 81 30.48 12.72 30.28
C ARG A 81 31.04 13.35 31.57
N SER A 82 30.28 14.22 32.22
CA SER A 82 30.67 14.85 33.50
C SER A 82 30.17 14.09 34.73
N ASN A 83 29.52 12.93 34.55
CA ASN A 83 28.84 12.18 35.62
C ASN A 83 27.88 13.04 36.47
N ARG A 84 27.36 14.15 35.93
CA ARG A 84 26.41 15.01 36.63
C ARG A 84 25.00 14.69 36.19
N LYS A 85 24.11 14.46 37.17
CA LYS A 85 22.67 14.22 36.94
C LYS A 85 22.43 13.02 36.01
N VAL A 86 23.26 11.98 36.12
CA VAL A 86 23.21 10.79 35.27
C VAL A 86 21.83 10.12 35.32
N ASN A 87 21.27 9.90 36.51
CA ASN A 87 19.91 9.37 36.67
C ASN A 87 18.85 10.23 35.99
N ALA A 88 18.91 11.56 36.13
CA ALA A 88 17.97 12.45 35.45
C ALA A 88 18.17 12.45 33.93
N THR A 89 19.41 12.29 33.46
CA THR A 89 19.75 12.28 32.02
C THR A 89 19.39 10.94 31.36
N LEU A 90 19.58 9.81 32.04
CA LEU A 90 19.14 8.48 31.58
C LEU A 90 17.62 8.32 31.68
N THR A 91 16.99 8.90 32.71
CA THR A 91 15.52 8.95 32.82
C THR A 91 14.95 9.88 31.74
N MET A 92 15.57 11.05 31.52
CA MET A 92 15.23 11.90 30.37
C MET A 92 15.49 11.17 29.05
N LEU A 93 16.58 10.43 28.85
CA LEU A 93 16.84 9.66 27.63
C LEU A 93 15.82 8.54 27.41
N LYS A 94 15.38 7.89 28.49
CA LYS A 94 14.28 6.93 28.50
C LYS A 94 12.95 7.58 28.12
N ASP A 95 12.75 8.84 28.50
CA ASP A 95 11.58 9.67 28.21
C ASP A 95 11.73 10.52 26.94
N LEU A 96 12.92 10.55 26.31
CA LEU A 96 13.26 11.62 25.37
C LEU A 96 12.54 11.45 24.06
N GLN A 97 12.08 12.59 23.57
CA GLN A 97 11.28 12.77 22.39
C GLN A 97 12.09 12.81 21.07
N THR A 98 13.27 12.19 20.98
CA THR A 98 14.20 12.40 19.86
C THR A 98 14.05 11.39 18.72
N PRO A 99 14.21 11.83 17.45
CA PRO A 99 14.01 10.98 16.29
C PRO A 99 15.05 9.85 16.22
N LEU A 100 14.64 8.71 15.65
CA LEU A 100 15.43 7.50 15.43
C LEU A 100 16.81 7.74 14.77
N ALA A 101 16.96 8.84 14.01
CA ALA A 101 18.22 9.30 13.42
C ALA A 101 19.30 9.57 14.47
N LEU A 102 18.91 10.02 15.67
CA LEU A 102 19.80 10.28 16.79
C LEU A 102 20.20 9.01 17.55
N ILE A 103 19.33 8.00 17.54
CA ILE A 103 19.61 6.68 18.12
C ILE A 103 20.60 5.89 17.23
N ARG A 104 20.64 6.15 15.92
CA ARG A 104 21.68 5.61 15.03
C ARG A 104 23.07 6.24 15.25
N LEU A 105 23.14 7.43 15.85
CA LEU A 105 24.40 8.15 16.11
C LEU A 105 25.06 7.76 17.43
N PHE A 106 24.28 7.33 18.44
CA PHE A 106 24.82 6.95 19.75
C PHE A 106 25.43 5.54 19.74
N ASP A 107 26.72 5.44 20.10
CA ASP A 107 27.37 4.15 20.35
C ASP A 107 26.91 3.58 21.69
N SER A 108 25.76 2.94 21.66
CA SER A 108 25.10 2.40 22.84
C SER A 108 25.92 1.32 23.58
N LYS A 109 26.92 0.70 22.93
CA LYS A 109 27.89 -0.19 23.58
C LYS A 109 28.85 0.59 24.50
N GLU A 110 29.22 1.81 24.10
CA GLU A 110 30.11 2.69 24.84
C GLU A 110 29.43 3.29 26.08
N LEU A 111 28.12 3.60 25.97
CA LEU A 111 27.30 4.07 27.08
C LEU A 111 27.20 3.04 28.22
N VAL A 112 26.97 1.76 27.91
CA VAL A 112 26.93 0.70 28.94
C VAL A 112 28.30 0.42 29.53
N LYS A 113 29.37 0.54 28.74
CA LYS A 113 30.73 0.38 29.23
C LYS A 113 31.11 1.50 30.21
N HIS A 114 30.55 2.70 30.05
CA HIS A 114 30.80 3.84 30.93
C HIS A 114 30.10 3.73 32.29
N TYR A 115 28.97 3.03 32.36
CA TYR A 115 28.19 2.82 33.60
C TYR A 115 28.29 1.38 34.11
N SER A 116 29.41 0.68 33.88
CA SER A 116 29.58 -0.72 34.30
C SER A 116 29.53 -0.93 35.82
N ASP A 117 29.86 0.12 36.57
CA ASP A 117 30.21 0.07 37.98
C ASP A 117 29.03 0.38 38.91
N ASP A 118 27.96 0.99 38.39
CA ASP A 118 26.73 1.29 39.14
C ASP A 118 25.57 0.38 38.68
N THR A 119 25.09 -0.46 39.60
CA THR A 119 24.09 -1.50 39.35
C THR A 119 22.74 -0.95 38.86
N GLU A 120 22.31 0.21 39.38
CA GLU A 120 21.04 0.86 39.01
C GLU A 120 21.15 1.52 37.63
N HIS A 121 22.23 2.27 37.39
CA HIS A 121 22.47 2.92 36.10
C HIS A 121 22.71 1.89 34.98
N LYS A 122 23.39 0.78 35.27
CA LYS A 122 23.57 -0.35 34.36
C LYS A 122 22.25 -1.01 33.99
N LYS A 123 21.33 -1.18 34.95
CA LYS A 123 19.99 -1.73 34.71
C LYS A 123 19.17 -0.82 33.80
N LEU A 124 19.19 0.49 34.06
CA LEU A 124 18.48 1.49 33.26
C LEU A 124 19.05 1.60 31.83
N ALA A 125 20.37 1.60 31.69
CA ALA A 125 21.06 1.62 30.40
C ALA A 125 20.79 0.34 29.57
N ASN A 126 20.76 -0.84 30.21
CA ASN A 126 20.42 -2.10 29.56
C ASN A 126 18.96 -2.15 29.09
N MET A 127 18.02 -1.63 29.90
CA MET A 127 16.60 -1.55 29.53
C MET A 127 16.39 -0.62 28.32
N PHE A 128 17.07 0.53 28.31
CA PHE A 128 17.07 1.45 27.17
C PHE A 128 17.65 0.79 25.90
N LEU A 129 18.77 0.08 26.03
CA LEU A 129 19.38 -0.69 24.94
C LEU A 129 18.48 -1.77 24.36
N LEU A 130 17.79 -2.53 25.23
CA LEU A 130 16.85 -3.56 24.82
C LEU A 130 15.70 -2.96 24.01
N LYS A 131 15.15 -1.84 24.46
CA LYS A 131 14.12 -1.10 23.73
C LYS A 131 14.61 -0.65 22.35
N ILE A 132 15.82 -0.07 22.27
CA ILE A 132 16.43 0.34 20.99
C ILE A 132 16.62 -0.84 20.04
N ARG A 133 17.13 -1.97 20.55
CA ARG A 133 17.36 -3.17 19.72
C ARG A 133 16.04 -3.73 19.20
N ALA A 134 15.00 -3.79 20.03
CA ALA A 134 13.67 -4.22 19.62
C ALA A 134 13.13 -3.34 18.49
N MET A 135 13.19 -2.02 18.66
CA MET A 135 12.73 -1.04 17.67
C MET A 135 13.49 -1.17 16.33
N LYS A 136 14.83 -1.31 16.38
CA LYS A 136 15.66 -1.50 15.18
C LYS A 136 15.38 -2.83 14.46
N MET A 137 15.09 -3.89 15.22
CA MET A 137 14.71 -5.18 14.63
C MET A 137 13.37 -5.13 13.93
N GLU A 138 12.39 -4.39 14.45
CA GLU A 138 11.09 -4.20 13.81
C GLU A 138 11.19 -3.39 12.51
N GLU A 139 11.95 -2.30 12.52
CA GLU A 139 12.24 -1.50 11.32
C GLU A 139 12.86 -2.38 10.21
N LYS A 140 13.97 -3.08 10.50
CA LYS A 140 14.62 -3.98 9.54
C LYS A 140 13.69 -5.09 9.05
N ARG A 141 12.87 -5.66 9.94
CA ARG A 141 11.91 -6.72 9.59
C ARG A 141 10.87 -6.23 8.60
N GLN A 142 10.42 -4.99 8.77
CA GLN A 142 9.44 -4.39 7.88
C GLN A 142 10.06 -4.02 6.53
N ASP A 143 11.24 -3.40 6.52
CA ASP A 143 11.94 -3.07 5.27
C ASP A 143 12.19 -4.34 4.44
N PHE A 144 12.65 -5.41 5.10
CA PHE A 144 12.81 -6.72 4.48
C PHE A 144 11.49 -7.26 3.92
N TRP A 145 10.39 -7.19 4.69
CA TRP A 145 9.08 -7.65 4.21
C TRP A 145 8.57 -6.84 3.02
N SER A 146 8.68 -5.51 3.07
CA SER A 146 8.26 -4.60 2.01
C SER A 146 9.08 -4.81 0.73
N PHE A 147 10.39 -5.01 0.87
CA PHE A 147 11.27 -5.41 -0.22
C PHE A 147 10.83 -6.76 -0.82
N PHE A 148 10.70 -7.80 0.00
CA PHE A 148 10.34 -9.14 -0.44
C PHE A 148 8.96 -9.18 -1.12
N ALA A 149 7.96 -8.51 -0.53
CA ALA A 149 6.62 -8.40 -1.10
C ALA A 149 6.64 -7.69 -2.46
N SER A 150 7.41 -6.60 -2.59
CA SER A 150 7.55 -5.86 -3.85
C SER A 150 8.28 -6.70 -4.92
N PHE A 151 9.35 -7.38 -4.53
CA PHE A 151 10.12 -8.27 -5.40
C PHE A 151 9.26 -9.40 -5.97
N LEU A 152 8.39 -10.02 -5.15
CA LEU A 152 7.43 -11.02 -5.61
C LEU A 152 6.27 -10.42 -6.42
N ALA A 153 5.84 -9.21 -6.09
CA ALA A 153 4.74 -8.54 -6.77
C ALA A 153 5.09 -8.21 -8.23
N MET A 154 6.33 -7.81 -8.53
CA MET A 154 6.77 -7.43 -9.88
C MET A 154 6.49 -8.51 -10.96
N PRO A 155 7.04 -9.74 -10.87
CA PRO A 155 6.77 -10.79 -11.87
C PRO A 155 5.30 -11.24 -11.84
N SER A 156 4.67 -11.23 -10.67
CA SER A 156 3.26 -11.59 -10.51
C SER A 156 2.33 -10.62 -11.24
N LEU A 157 2.59 -9.31 -11.12
CA LEU A 157 1.84 -8.24 -11.80
C LEU A 157 2.06 -8.30 -13.31
N LEU A 158 3.31 -8.48 -13.77
CA LEU A 158 3.60 -8.64 -15.20
C LEU A 158 2.86 -9.84 -15.80
N TYR A 159 2.96 -11.01 -15.15
CA TYR A 159 2.22 -12.20 -15.57
C TYR A 159 0.71 -11.92 -15.61
N PHE A 160 0.16 -11.27 -14.58
CA PHE A 160 -1.26 -10.96 -14.50
C PHE A 160 -1.73 -10.01 -15.60
N ILE A 161 -0.98 -8.94 -15.89
CA ILE A 161 -1.30 -7.97 -16.93
C ILE A 161 -1.34 -8.66 -18.30
N PHE A 162 -0.23 -9.32 -18.70
CA PHE A 162 -0.11 -9.86 -20.05
C PHE A 162 -0.96 -11.12 -20.28
N LYS A 163 -1.00 -12.06 -19.32
CA LYS A 163 -1.68 -13.35 -19.51
C LYS A 163 -3.14 -13.35 -19.07
N ARG A 164 -3.58 -12.39 -18.26
CA ARG A 164 -4.97 -12.32 -17.78
C ARG A 164 -5.66 -11.07 -18.27
N VAL A 165 -5.16 -9.88 -17.92
CA VAL A 165 -5.88 -8.62 -18.20
C VAL A 165 -6.02 -8.34 -19.69
N VAL A 166 -4.96 -8.46 -20.48
CA VAL A 166 -5.00 -8.20 -21.95
C VAL A 166 -5.96 -9.17 -22.66
N THR A 167 -6.01 -10.42 -22.19
CA THR A 167 -6.88 -11.48 -22.76
C THR A 167 -8.36 -11.35 -22.36
N LEU A 168 -8.72 -10.42 -21.48
CA LEU A 168 -10.11 -10.24 -21.08
C LEU A 168 -10.96 -9.78 -22.27
N PRO A 169 -12.17 -10.32 -22.44
CA PRO A 169 -13.12 -9.92 -23.48
C PRO A 169 -13.89 -8.65 -23.06
N PHE A 170 -13.18 -7.67 -22.49
CA PHE A 170 -13.74 -6.39 -22.11
C PHE A 170 -13.47 -5.36 -23.20
N HIS A 171 -14.38 -4.40 -23.31
CA HIS A 171 -14.27 -3.25 -24.18
C HIS A 171 -12.95 -2.49 -23.97
N GLY A 172 -12.40 -1.94 -25.06
CA GLY A 172 -11.05 -1.38 -25.08
C GLY A 172 -10.85 -0.23 -24.10
N ASN A 173 -11.88 0.59 -23.85
CA ASN A 173 -11.81 1.68 -22.86
C ASN A 173 -11.49 1.17 -21.45
N LEU A 174 -12.25 0.19 -20.97
CA LEU A 174 -12.02 -0.40 -19.66
C LEU A 174 -10.71 -1.19 -19.61
N LYS A 175 -10.39 -1.92 -20.68
CA LYS A 175 -9.15 -2.69 -20.77
C LYS A 175 -7.94 -1.77 -20.62
N PHE A 176 -7.93 -0.62 -21.30
CA PHE A 176 -6.85 0.37 -21.19
C PHE A 176 -6.74 0.94 -19.76
N LEU A 177 -7.86 1.27 -19.13
CA LEU A 177 -7.90 1.72 -17.74
C LEU A 177 -7.34 0.66 -16.78
N LEU A 178 -7.72 -0.61 -16.95
CA LEU A 178 -7.23 -1.72 -16.13
C LEU A 178 -5.72 -1.95 -16.33
N ILE A 179 -5.25 -1.94 -17.58
CA ILE A 179 -3.82 -2.06 -17.89
C ILE A 179 -3.04 -0.91 -17.24
N SER A 180 -3.54 0.33 -17.35
CA SER A 180 -2.90 1.50 -16.75
C SER A 180 -2.88 1.43 -15.22
N TYR A 181 -3.95 0.94 -14.60
CA TYR A 181 -4.04 0.74 -13.15
C TYR A 181 -3.04 -0.29 -12.62
N PHE A 182 -3.00 -1.48 -13.24
CA PHE A 182 -2.05 -2.52 -12.84
C PHE A 182 -0.62 -2.15 -13.24
N GLY A 183 -0.43 -1.41 -14.33
CA GLY A 183 0.84 -0.81 -14.75
C GLY A 183 1.37 0.20 -13.72
N GLY A 184 0.53 1.12 -13.24
CA GLY A 184 0.89 2.04 -12.16
C GLY A 184 1.25 1.30 -10.86
N THR A 185 0.49 0.26 -10.52
CA THR A 185 0.80 -0.62 -9.37
C THR A 185 2.15 -1.35 -9.55
N PHE A 186 2.48 -1.76 -10.78
CA PHE A 186 3.78 -2.36 -11.12
C PHE A 186 4.93 -1.35 -11.01
N CYS A 187 4.76 -0.13 -11.52
CA CYS A 187 5.74 0.95 -11.36
C CYS A 187 6.00 1.23 -9.89
N PHE A 188 4.95 1.33 -9.07
CA PHE A 188 5.07 1.52 -7.64
C PHE A 188 5.78 0.34 -6.93
N ALA A 189 5.48 -0.91 -7.31
CA ALA A 189 6.17 -2.08 -6.79
C ALA A 189 7.67 -2.05 -7.13
N THR A 190 8.03 -1.61 -8.35
CA THR A 190 9.42 -1.51 -8.80
C THR A 190 10.19 -0.48 -7.98
N ILE A 191 9.64 0.73 -7.83
CA ILE A 191 10.27 1.79 -7.04
C ILE A 191 10.35 1.40 -5.56
N SER A 192 9.30 0.78 -5.02
CA SER A 192 9.31 0.27 -3.64
C SER A 192 10.38 -0.80 -3.44
N CYS A 193 10.56 -1.71 -4.40
CA CYS A 193 11.62 -2.72 -4.36
C CYS A 193 13.00 -2.06 -4.27
N VAL A 194 13.26 -1.02 -5.07
CA VAL A 194 14.53 -0.28 -5.04
C VAL A 194 14.70 0.49 -3.73
N ASN A 195 13.69 1.25 -3.28
CA ASN A 195 13.77 2.08 -2.08
C ASN A 195 13.94 1.25 -0.80
N PHE A 196 13.11 0.23 -0.60
CA PHE A 196 13.23 -0.66 0.57
C PHE A 196 14.45 -1.58 0.46
N GLY A 197 14.82 -1.98 -0.76
CA GLY A 197 16.06 -2.73 -1.01
C GLY A 197 17.28 -1.91 -0.62
N TYR A 198 17.35 -0.64 -1.02
CA TYR A 198 18.41 0.28 -0.62
C TYR A 198 18.51 0.35 0.91
N HIS A 199 17.41 0.54 1.63
CA HIS A 199 17.42 0.58 3.10
C HIS A 199 17.87 -0.73 3.75
N PHE A 200 17.46 -1.88 3.19
CA PHE A 200 17.83 -3.18 3.70
C PHE A 200 19.32 -3.49 3.47
N PHE A 201 19.83 -3.17 2.28
CA PHE A 201 21.19 -3.55 1.85
C PHE A 201 22.27 -2.53 2.26
N LEU A 202 21.96 -1.24 2.33
CA LEU A 202 22.93 -0.17 2.67
C LEU A 202 23.76 -0.47 3.93
N PRO A 203 23.20 -0.98 5.04
CA PRO A 203 23.98 -1.27 6.25
C PRO A 203 25.09 -2.32 6.08
N PHE A 204 25.03 -3.16 5.05
CA PHE A 204 26.05 -4.20 4.81
C PHE A 204 27.28 -3.66 4.07
N PHE A 205 27.16 -2.54 3.37
CA PHE A 205 28.21 -1.97 2.51
C PHE A 205 28.86 -0.71 3.08
N VAL A 206 28.21 -0.08 4.06
CA VAL A 206 28.64 1.21 4.60
C VAL A 206 29.53 1.02 5.82
N SER A 207 30.76 1.54 5.73
CA SER A 207 31.75 1.54 6.81
C SER A 207 31.61 2.71 7.79
N SER A 208 30.92 3.79 7.40
CA SER A 208 30.78 5.01 8.20
C SER A 208 29.34 5.25 8.68
N LYS A 209 29.16 5.61 9.96
CA LYS A 209 27.83 5.86 10.57
C LYS A 209 27.04 6.97 9.86
N CYS A 210 27.71 7.87 9.15
CA CYS A 210 27.09 9.01 8.49
C CYS A 210 26.58 8.73 7.08
N SER A 211 27.12 7.72 6.40
CA SER A 211 26.60 7.30 5.09
C SER A 211 25.31 6.46 5.20
N LEU A 212 24.80 6.23 6.41
CA LEU A 212 23.49 5.62 6.68
C LEU A 212 22.32 6.61 6.53
N ILE A 213 22.59 7.92 6.47
CA ILE A 213 21.57 8.94 6.23
C ILE A 213 21.42 9.12 4.73
N ILE A 214 20.18 9.18 4.25
CA ILE A 214 19.89 9.28 2.81
C ILE A 214 20.37 10.65 2.31
N PRO A 215 21.17 10.72 1.23
CA PRO A 215 21.50 11.98 0.58
C PRO A 215 20.23 12.73 0.15
N ARG A 216 20.19 14.06 0.33
CA ARG A 216 19.02 14.89 0.01
C ARG A 216 18.50 14.66 -1.42
N VAL A 217 19.39 14.67 -2.41
CA VAL A 217 19.04 14.49 -3.82
C VAL A 217 18.42 13.11 -4.07
N LEU A 218 18.98 12.05 -3.46
CA LEU A 218 18.44 10.70 -3.58
C LEU A 218 17.06 10.60 -2.94
N PHE A 219 16.88 11.24 -1.78
CA PHE A 219 15.59 11.29 -1.10
C PHE A 219 14.55 12.04 -1.94
N GLU A 220 14.87 13.21 -2.48
CA GLU A 220 13.95 14.05 -3.25
C GLU A 220 13.37 13.30 -4.45
N TYR A 221 14.23 12.74 -5.31
CA TYR A 221 13.80 11.96 -6.47
C TYR A 221 13.10 10.65 -6.05
N GLY A 222 13.65 9.93 -5.06
CA GLY A 222 13.08 8.65 -4.61
C GLY A 222 11.70 8.81 -3.97
N HIS A 223 11.50 9.85 -3.16
CA HIS A 223 10.25 10.18 -2.49
C HIS A 223 9.19 10.63 -3.48
N LEU A 224 9.49 11.63 -4.32
CA LEU A 224 8.54 12.17 -5.29
C LEU A 224 8.10 11.10 -6.29
N THR A 225 9.04 10.33 -6.84
CA THR A 225 8.72 9.25 -7.78
C THR A 225 7.87 8.17 -7.11
N SER A 226 8.22 7.77 -5.88
CA SER A 226 7.43 6.81 -5.10
C SER A 226 6.00 7.32 -4.84
N LEU A 227 5.84 8.60 -4.55
CA LEU A 227 4.53 9.22 -4.32
C LEU A 227 3.68 9.22 -5.58
N VAL A 228 4.21 9.73 -6.71
CA VAL A 228 3.49 9.75 -7.99
C VAL A 228 3.03 8.35 -8.40
N CYS A 229 3.92 7.36 -8.34
CA CYS A 229 3.56 5.99 -8.68
C CYS A 229 2.56 5.37 -7.70
N MET A 230 2.54 5.82 -6.44
CA MET A 230 1.57 5.36 -5.44
C MET A 230 0.18 5.98 -5.64
N THR A 231 0.10 7.27 -5.99
CA THR A 231 -1.16 8.04 -6.06
C THR A 231 -1.89 7.85 -7.39
N ILE A 232 -1.20 7.64 -8.49
CA ILE A 232 -1.82 7.31 -9.79
C ILE A 232 -2.81 6.13 -9.68
N PRO A 233 -2.44 4.93 -9.19
CA PRO A 233 -3.40 3.83 -9.01
C PRO A 233 -4.45 4.13 -7.93
N MET A 234 -4.27 5.15 -7.08
CA MET A 234 -5.32 5.61 -6.18
C MET A 234 -6.40 6.43 -6.92
N ILE A 235 -6.05 7.24 -7.91
CA ILE A 235 -7.04 8.08 -8.60
C ILE A 235 -7.71 7.33 -9.76
N LEU A 236 -7.00 6.43 -10.45
CA LEU A 236 -7.53 5.68 -11.60
C LEU A 236 -8.87 4.94 -11.37
N PRO A 237 -9.19 4.41 -10.18
CA PRO A 237 -10.50 3.84 -9.89
C PRO A 237 -11.70 4.78 -10.09
N VAL A 238 -11.50 6.10 -10.09
CA VAL A 238 -12.54 7.07 -10.48
C VAL A 238 -12.86 6.95 -11.97
N GLY A 239 -11.83 6.74 -12.80
CA GLY A 239 -11.99 6.48 -14.23
C GLY A 239 -12.80 5.22 -14.52
N PHE A 240 -12.66 4.16 -13.71
CA PHE A 240 -13.52 2.96 -13.83
C PHE A 240 -14.99 3.33 -13.66
N THR A 241 -15.34 4.13 -12.65
CA THR A 241 -16.73 4.49 -12.37
C THR A 241 -17.33 5.35 -13.48
N ILE A 242 -16.59 6.35 -13.97
CA ILE A 242 -17.03 7.20 -15.08
C ILE A 242 -17.28 6.36 -16.33
N GLU A 243 -16.32 5.51 -16.68
CA GLU A 243 -16.42 4.68 -17.88
C GLU A 243 -17.55 3.64 -17.77
N ARG A 244 -17.75 3.03 -16.58
CA ARG A 244 -18.90 2.14 -16.33
C ARG A 244 -20.23 2.88 -16.39
N PHE A 245 -20.29 4.14 -15.95
CA PHE A 245 -21.51 4.94 -16.01
C PHE A 245 -21.89 5.28 -17.45
N VAL A 246 -20.90 5.72 -18.25
CA VAL A 246 -21.09 5.96 -19.69
C VAL A 246 -21.48 4.68 -20.42
N ALA A 247 -20.85 3.55 -20.11
CA ALA A 247 -21.20 2.25 -20.69
C ALA A 247 -22.66 1.85 -20.40
N LEU A 248 -23.14 2.10 -19.19
CA LEU A 248 -24.52 1.79 -18.81
C LEU A 248 -25.54 2.66 -19.56
N ILE A 249 -25.27 3.96 -19.75
CA ILE A 249 -26.12 4.86 -20.52
C ILE A 249 -26.14 4.46 -22.00
N MET A 250 -24.98 4.11 -22.56
CA MET A 250 -24.80 3.79 -23.98
C MET A 250 -24.96 2.30 -24.29
N ALA A 251 -25.58 1.49 -23.42
CA ALA A 251 -25.58 0.02 -23.55
C ALA A 251 -26.05 -0.52 -24.91
N ARG A 252 -26.89 0.23 -25.65
CA ARG A 252 -27.38 -0.13 -26.99
C ARG A 252 -26.35 0.07 -28.10
N SER A 253 -25.46 1.05 -27.97
CA SER A 253 -24.47 1.43 -28.98
C SER A 253 -23.02 1.23 -28.51
N TYR A 254 -22.82 0.68 -27.31
CA TYR A 254 -21.53 0.57 -26.64
C TYR A 254 -20.46 -0.13 -27.49
N GLU A 255 -20.85 -1.15 -28.27
CA GLU A 255 -19.97 -1.89 -29.18
C GLU A 255 -19.39 -1.03 -30.31
N ASN A 256 -20.15 -0.01 -30.76
CA ASN A 256 -19.75 0.89 -31.84
C ASN A 256 -18.99 2.13 -31.35
N VAL A 257 -18.85 2.30 -30.03
CA VAL A 257 -18.14 3.46 -29.47
C VAL A 257 -16.64 3.24 -29.58
N ARG A 258 -15.95 4.21 -30.20
CA ARG A 258 -14.49 4.16 -30.33
C ARG A 258 -13.80 4.14 -28.96
N THR A 259 -12.67 3.44 -28.87
CA THR A 259 -11.88 3.27 -27.65
C THR A 259 -11.04 4.51 -27.30
N PHE A 260 -11.70 5.67 -27.13
CA PHE A 260 -11.05 6.96 -26.85
C PHE A 260 -11.18 7.40 -25.38
N LEU A 261 -12.33 7.11 -24.74
CA LEU A 261 -12.62 7.58 -23.39
C LEU A 261 -11.63 7.03 -22.34
N GLY A 262 -11.21 5.76 -22.46
CA GLY A 262 -10.29 5.13 -21.52
C GLY A 262 -8.92 5.84 -21.46
N PRO A 263 -8.20 5.95 -22.59
CA PRO A 263 -6.94 6.69 -22.65
C PRO A 263 -7.05 8.15 -22.20
N LEU A 264 -8.12 8.86 -22.59
CA LEU A 264 -8.37 10.24 -22.18
C LEU A 264 -8.48 10.35 -20.64
N LEU A 265 -9.26 9.47 -20.00
CA LEU A 265 -9.41 9.46 -18.54
C LEU A 265 -8.08 9.18 -17.83
N VAL A 266 -7.25 8.25 -18.34
CA VAL A 266 -5.92 7.98 -17.76
C VAL A 266 -5.05 9.23 -17.82
N LEU A 267 -5.01 9.90 -18.97
CA LEU A 267 -4.20 11.11 -19.16
C LEU A 267 -4.66 12.24 -18.24
N VAL A 268 -5.96 12.55 -18.23
CA VAL A 268 -6.53 13.64 -17.42
C VAL A 268 -6.31 13.37 -15.93
N LEU A 269 -6.59 12.16 -15.44
CA LEU A 269 -6.41 11.84 -14.02
C LEU A 269 -4.94 11.86 -13.59
N THR A 270 -4.02 11.44 -14.47
CA THR A 270 -2.58 11.49 -14.20
C THR A 270 -2.07 12.93 -14.13
N VAL A 271 -2.52 13.80 -15.04
CA VAL A 271 -2.17 15.24 -15.03
C VAL A 271 -2.70 15.94 -13.79
N ILE A 272 -3.94 15.62 -13.37
CA ILE A 272 -4.52 16.18 -12.13
C ILE A 272 -3.69 15.72 -10.92
N ASP A 273 -3.33 14.43 -10.83
CA ASP A 273 -2.52 13.90 -9.73
C ASP A 273 -1.15 14.60 -9.63
N CYS A 274 -0.45 14.71 -10.76
CA CYS A 274 0.86 15.37 -10.82
C CYS A 274 0.75 16.86 -10.46
N SER A 275 -0.29 17.54 -10.92
CA SER A 275 -0.54 18.96 -10.59
C SER A 275 -0.77 19.18 -9.09
N ILE A 276 -1.53 18.30 -8.44
CA ILE A 276 -1.77 18.37 -6.99
C ILE A 276 -0.48 18.12 -6.21
N LEU A 277 0.29 17.09 -6.58
CA LEU A 277 1.57 16.80 -5.93
C LEU A 277 2.57 17.94 -6.10
N TYR A 278 2.64 18.53 -7.29
CA TYR A 278 3.45 19.72 -7.53
C TYR A 278 3.04 20.88 -6.62
N ALA A 279 1.73 21.18 -6.52
CA ALA A 279 1.23 22.25 -5.66
C ALA A 279 1.50 22.02 -4.16
N ILE A 280 1.61 20.76 -3.72
CA ILE A 280 1.95 20.44 -2.33
C ILE A 280 3.44 20.70 -2.06
N TYR A 281 4.33 20.26 -2.95
CA TYR A 281 5.77 20.24 -2.72
C TYR A 281 6.57 21.40 -3.33
N HIS A 282 5.94 22.28 -4.14
CA HIS A 282 6.64 23.37 -4.83
C HIS A 282 7.49 24.24 -3.91
N ASP A 283 7.00 24.51 -2.70
CA ASP A 283 7.65 25.38 -1.72
C ASP A 283 8.47 24.61 -0.66
N ASP A 284 8.66 23.30 -0.81
CA ASP A 284 9.33 22.48 0.21
C ASP A 284 10.85 22.47 0.04
N PRO A 285 11.62 22.96 1.03
CA PRO A 285 13.08 22.97 0.92
C PRO A 285 13.72 21.61 1.17
N PHE A 286 12.97 20.55 1.54
CA PHE A 286 13.48 19.19 1.81
C PHE A 286 14.69 19.17 2.77
N THR A 287 14.66 20.00 3.81
CA THR A 287 15.77 20.17 4.76
C THR A 287 15.74 19.21 5.95
N ASP A 288 14.72 18.34 6.04
CA ASP A 288 14.54 17.44 7.17
C ASP A 288 15.48 16.21 7.12
N ASN A 289 15.71 15.60 8.28
CA ASN A 289 16.47 14.35 8.36
C ASN A 289 15.57 13.16 7.98
N PHE A 290 15.74 12.66 6.75
CA PHE A 290 14.93 11.57 6.24
C PHE A 290 15.53 10.20 6.55
N ILE A 291 14.72 9.37 7.22
CA ILE A 291 15.09 8.01 7.64
C ILE A 291 14.54 6.96 6.67
N ASN A 292 13.46 7.30 5.95
CA ASN A 292 12.78 6.43 5.00
C ASN A 292 12.24 7.29 3.83
N PHE A 293 12.33 6.81 2.60
CA PHE A 293 11.80 7.43 1.37
C PHE A 293 10.30 7.70 1.38
N ILE A 294 9.52 7.11 2.30
CA ILE A 294 8.07 7.32 2.41
C ILE A 294 7.72 8.42 3.43
N LEU A 295 8.70 8.89 4.20
CA LEU A 295 8.47 9.91 5.23
C LEU A 295 8.17 11.25 4.58
N ILE A 296 7.06 11.87 4.97
CA ILE A 296 6.65 13.17 4.45
C ILE A 296 7.40 14.27 5.20
N PRO A 297 7.99 15.26 4.50
CA PRO A 297 8.58 16.44 5.11
C PRO A 297 7.61 17.16 6.04
N SER A 298 8.15 17.80 7.08
CA SER A 298 7.36 18.52 8.09
C SER A 298 6.65 19.74 7.51
N ASN A 299 7.30 20.48 6.61
CA ASN A 299 6.77 21.71 6.00
C ASN A 299 5.50 21.43 5.16
N SER A 300 5.52 20.38 4.34
CA SER A 300 4.37 19.97 3.52
C SER A 300 3.35 19.07 4.26
N ALA A 301 3.60 18.71 5.52
CA ALA A 301 2.81 17.70 6.22
C ALA A 301 1.32 18.06 6.33
N GLN A 302 0.97 19.33 6.57
CA GLN A 302 -0.42 19.76 6.70
C GLN A 302 -1.16 19.70 5.35
N LYS A 303 -0.57 20.27 4.30
CA LYS A 303 -1.11 20.20 2.92
C LYS A 303 -1.31 18.75 2.50
N PHE A 304 -0.35 17.89 2.81
CA PHE A 304 -0.41 16.47 2.47
C PHE A 304 -1.44 15.69 3.31
N ASN A 305 -1.65 16.03 4.58
CA ASN A 305 -2.70 15.42 5.39
C ASN A 305 -4.11 15.76 4.86
N MET A 306 -4.31 17.00 4.38
CA MET A 306 -5.56 17.37 3.69
C MET A 306 -5.76 16.55 2.42
N PHE A 307 -4.69 16.36 1.63
CA PHE A 307 -4.73 15.51 0.45
C PHE A 307 -5.09 14.05 0.79
N PHE A 308 -4.56 13.48 1.87
CA PHE A 308 -4.94 12.14 2.33
C PHE A 308 -6.42 12.04 2.74
N TRP A 309 -6.97 13.03 3.42
CA TRP A 309 -8.40 13.09 3.71
C TRP A 309 -9.24 13.13 2.43
N ALA A 310 -8.86 13.98 1.46
CA ALA A 310 -9.53 14.05 0.17
C ALA A 310 -9.50 12.70 -0.57
N LEU A 311 -8.36 12.01 -0.58
CA LEU A 311 -8.23 10.68 -1.19
C LEU A 311 -9.14 9.65 -0.53
N VAL A 312 -9.25 9.63 0.80
CA VAL A 312 -10.16 8.71 1.51
C VAL A 312 -11.61 8.98 1.10
N VAL A 313 -12.04 10.24 1.09
CA VAL A 313 -13.40 10.63 0.68
C VAL A 313 -13.67 10.21 -0.75
N ILE A 314 -12.76 10.53 -1.69
CA ILE A 314 -12.89 10.14 -3.10
C ILE A 314 -13.05 8.62 -3.23
N LYS A 315 -12.27 7.83 -2.48
CA LYS A 315 -12.31 6.36 -2.54
C LYS A 315 -13.62 5.78 -2.00
N VAL A 316 -14.11 6.30 -0.87
CA VAL A 316 -15.38 5.88 -0.28
C VAL A 316 -16.53 6.22 -1.24
N THR A 317 -16.57 7.46 -1.75
CA THR A 317 -17.56 7.89 -2.75
C THR A 317 -17.50 7.03 -3.99
N ASN A 318 -16.29 6.72 -4.51
CA ASN A 318 -16.12 5.87 -5.67
C ASN A 318 -16.66 4.45 -5.46
N PHE A 319 -16.46 3.87 -4.27
CA PHE A 319 -17.00 2.57 -3.93
C PHE A 319 -18.53 2.59 -3.82
N LEU A 320 -19.10 3.64 -3.22
CA LEU A 320 -20.55 3.84 -3.14
C LEU A 320 -21.17 3.99 -4.54
N CYS A 321 -20.59 4.83 -5.40
CA CYS A 321 -21.04 5.01 -6.77
C CYS A 321 -21.01 3.70 -7.58
N ASN A 322 -19.92 2.91 -7.48
CA ASN A 322 -19.86 1.60 -8.16
C ASN A 322 -20.90 0.61 -7.62
N SER A 323 -21.20 0.66 -6.31
CA SER A 323 -22.23 -0.19 -5.70
C SER A 323 -23.63 0.19 -6.18
N ILE A 324 -23.93 1.49 -6.24
CA ILE A 324 -25.19 2.02 -6.78
C ILE A 324 -25.32 1.66 -8.27
N LEU A 325 -24.24 1.79 -9.05
CA LEU A 325 -24.22 1.43 -10.47
C LEU A 325 -24.57 -0.05 -10.68
N LEU A 326 -23.99 -0.95 -9.88
CA LEU A 326 -24.33 -2.37 -9.93
C LEU A 326 -25.81 -2.63 -9.58
N PHE A 327 -26.37 -1.88 -8.64
CA PHE A 327 -27.78 -1.97 -8.28
C PHE A 327 -28.70 -1.49 -9.42
N ILE A 328 -28.42 -0.32 -10.00
CA ILE A 328 -29.16 0.22 -11.16
C ILE A 328 -29.09 -0.77 -12.33
N HIS A 329 -27.91 -1.33 -12.58
CA HIS A 329 -27.70 -2.30 -13.64
C HIS A 329 -28.57 -3.56 -13.45
N LYS A 330 -28.63 -4.13 -12.24
CA LYS A 330 -29.53 -5.27 -11.94
C LYS A 330 -31.01 -4.94 -12.19
N ARG A 331 -31.42 -3.69 -11.93
CA ARG A 331 -32.78 -3.23 -12.21
C ARG A 331 -33.03 -3.10 -13.72
N MET A 332 -32.07 -2.52 -14.44
CA MET A 332 -32.11 -2.34 -15.90
C MET A 332 -32.12 -3.69 -16.64
N GLU A 333 -31.35 -4.68 -16.17
CA GLU A 333 -31.32 -6.04 -16.74
C GLU A 333 -32.73 -6.66 -16.73
N LYS A 334 -33.45 -6.57 -15.61
CA LYS A 334 -34.84 -7.07 -15.50
C LYS A 334 -35.80 -6.40 -16.49
N ILE A 335 -35.70 -5.08 -16.66
CA ILE A 335 -36.56 -4.31 -17.57
C ILE A 335 -36.23 -4.64 -19.03
N THR A 336 -34.94 -4.74 -19.36
CA THR A 336 -34.44 -4.96 -20.72
C THR A 336 -34.70 -6.40 -21.21
N ILE A 337 -34.72 -7.38 -20.31
CA ILE A 337 -35.14 -8.76 -20.61
C ILE A 337 -36.64 -8.81 -20.92
N LYS A 338 -37.46 -8.02 -20.21
CA LYS A 338 -38.92 -7.99 -20.39
C LYS A 338 -39.34 -7.35 -21.73
N HIS A 339 -38.57 -6.38 -22.25
CA HIS A 339 -38.88 -5.62 -23.48
C HIS A 339 -38.17 -6.14 -24.75
N SER A 340 -38.03 -7.45 -24.94
CA SER A 340 -37.58 -8.08 -26.20
C SER A 340 -36.36 -7.43 -26.89
N SER A 341 -35.30 -7.19 -26.12
CA SER A 341 -34.05 -6.58 -26.61
C SER A 341 -33.28 -7.44 -27.63
N THR A 342 -32.57 -6.77 -28.55
CA THR A 342 -31.68 -7.40 -29.54
C THR A 342 -30.53 -8.18 -28.88
N LEU A 343 -30.00 -9.19 -29.58
CA LEU A 343 -28.94 -10.06 -29.05
C LEU A 343 -27.65 -9.29 -28.69
N SER A 344 -27.26 -8.29 -29.49
CA SER A 344 -26.10 -7.42 -29.20
C SER A 344 -26.31 -6.62 -27.89
N THR A 345 -27.51 -6.07 -27.67
CA THR A 345 -27.82 -5.35 -26.41
C THR A 345 -27.71 -6.27 -25.19
N LYS A 346 -28.16 -7.53 -25.30
CA LYS A 346 -28.04 -8.52 -24.21
C LYS A 346 -26.59 -8.89 -23.93
N TYR A 347 -25.78 -9.07 -24.97
CA TYR A 347 -24.34 -9.33 -24.85
C TYR A 347 -23.62 -8.16 -24.17
N ASN A 348 -23.86 -6.93 -24.64
CA ASN A 348 -23.25 -5.72 -24.09
C ASN A 348 -23.63 -5.51 -22.62
N MET A 349 -24.91 -5.72 -22.27
CA MET A 349 -25.36 -5.62 -20.89
C MET A 349 -24.67 -6.64 -19.99
N GLU A 350 -24.50 -7.88 -20.46
CA GLU A 350 -23.79 -8.91 -19.69
C GLU A 350 -22.31 -8.61 -19.52
N GLU A 351 -21.65 -8.13 -20.58
CA GLU A 351 -20.26 -7.69 -20.50
C GLU A 351 -20.10 -6.57 -19.46
N ILE A 352 -20.97 -5.55 -19.51
CA ILE A 352 -20.99 -4.43 -18.56
C ILE A 352 -21.23 -4.94 -17.13
N SER A 353 -22.12 -5.93 -16.92
CA SER A 353 -22.37 -6.54 -15.60
C SER A 353 -21.12 -7.22 -15.05
N GLN A 354 -20.52 -8.11 -15.84
CA GLN A 354 -19.38 -8.92 -15.41
C GLN A 354 -18.16 -8.06 -15.12
N SER A 355 -17.88 -7.12 -16.01
CA SER A 355 -16.78 -6.17 -15.86
C SER A 355 -17.01 -5.21 -14.68
N SER A 356 -18.25 -4.75 -14.41
CA SER A 356 -18.57 -3.93 -13.24
C SER A 356 -18.39 -4.69 -11.92
N ARG A 357 -18.72 -5.99 -11.88
CA ARG A 357 -18.43 -6.84 -10.70
C ARG A 357 -16.93 -7.00 -10.48
N PHE A 358 -16.17 -7.14 -11.56
CA PHE A 358 -14.72 -7.21 -11.49
C PHE A 358 -14.12 -5.92 -10.94
N THR A 359 -14.46 -4.77 -11.54
CA THR A 359 -13.95 -3.47 -11.10
C THR A 359 -14.36 -3.17 -9.66
N LEU A 360 -15.60 -3.47 -9.26
CA LEU A 360 -16.04 -3.34 -7.86
C LEU A 360 -15.20 -4.18 -6.90
N THR A 361 -14.84 -5.41 -7.27
CA THR A 361 -13.98 -6.26 -6.45
C THR A 361 -12.58 -5.66 -6.30
N VAL A 362 -12.03 -5.12 -7.39
CA VAL A 362 -10.71 -4.46 -7.40
C VAL A 362 -10.75 -3.16 -6.57
N THR A 363 -11.76 -2.31 -6.75
CA THR A 363 -11.90 -1.05 -6.00
C THR A 363 -12.16 -1.30 -4.52
N PHE A 364 -12.95 -2.31 -4.17
CA PHE A 364 -13.15 -2.73 -2.77
C PHE A 364 -11.86 -3.22 -2.13
N ALA A 365 -11.12 -4.11 -2.79
CA ALA A 365 -9.83 -4.59 -2.27
C ALA A 365 -8.85 -3.43 -2.09
N HIS A 366 -8.79 -2.53 -3.07
CA HIS A 366 -7.93 -1.34 -2.98
C HIS A 366 -8.35 -0.41 -1.85
N LEU A 367 -9.64 -0.11 -1.67
CA LEU A 367 -10.16 0.67 -0.54
C LEU A 367 -9.81 0.03 0.80
N LEU A 368 -9.93 -1.29 0.92
CA LEU A 368 -9.64 -1.99 2.17
C LEU A 368 -8.16 -1.88 2.56
N PHE A 369 -7.22 -2.08 1.62
CA PHE A 369 -5.79 -2.01 1.96
C PHE A 369 -5.26 -0.57 2.03
N PHE A 370 -5.56 0.26 1.03
CA PHE A 370 -5.09 1.64 1.01
C PHE A 370 -5.87 2.53 1.97
N GLY A 371 -7.18 2.33 2.12
CA GLY A 371 -7.97 3.03 3.12
C GLY A 371 -7.52 2.67 4.53
N TRP A 372 -7.18 1.40 4.78
CA TRP A 372 -6.54 1.00 6.04
C TRP A 372 -5.17 1.68 6.21
N TYR A 373 -4.31 1.68 5.19
CA TYR A 373 -3.02 2.36 5.24
C TYR A 373 -3.14 3.86 5.54
N VAL A 374 -3.92 4.59 4.75
CA VAL A 374 -4.10 6.05 4.91
C VAL A 374 -4.80 6.36 6.22
N GLY A 375 -5.81 5.57 6.60
CA GLY A 375 -6.51 5.71 7.88
C GLY A 375 -5.56 5.51 9.08
N SER A 376 -4.74 4.45 9.07
CA SER A 376 -3.74 4.23 10.12
C SER A 376 -2.69 5.35 10.17
N ILE A 377 -2.19 5.82 9.02
CA ILE A 377 -1.21 6.91 8.98
C ILE A 377 -1.82 8.22 9.47
N LEU A 378 -3.05 8.56 9.08
CA LEU A 378 -3.75 9.74 9.58
C LEU A 378 -3.98 9.64 11.08
N PHE A 379 -4.43 8.49 11.57
CA PHE A 379 -4.61 8.24 13.01
C PHE A 379 -3.30 8.41 13.79
N ILE A 380 -2.20 7.81 13.30
CA ILE A 380 -0.88 7.99 13.90
C ILE A 380 -0.52 9.48 13.90
N ARG A 381 -0.76 10.21 12.80
CA ARG A 381 -0.37 11.62 12.68
C ARG A 381 -1.18 12.56 13.55
N THR A 382 -2.45 12.31 13.79
CA THR A 382 -3.34 13.21 14.53
C THR A 382 -3.39 12.90 16.02
N VAL A 383 -3.38 11.62 16.41
CA VAL A 383 -3.58 11.16 17.81
C VAL A 383 -2.37 10.35 18.33
N GLY A 384 -1.41 10.02 17.47
CA GLY A 384 -0.32 9.12 17.82
C GLY A 384 0.60 9.58 18.97
N PRO A 385 0.94 10.87 19.14
CA PRO A 385 1.75 11.30 20.28
C PRO A 385 1.15 10.88 21.63
N ASP A 386 -0.17 11.06 21.79
CA ASP A 386 -0.91 10.72 23.00
C ASP A 386 -1.15 9.21 23.12
N PHE A 387 -1.43 8.54 22.00
CA PHE A 387 -1.77 7.11 21.99
C PHE A 387 -0.57 6.18 22.24
N PHE A 388 0.61 6.53 21.72
CA PHE A 388 1.83 5.72 21.82
C PHE A 388 2.72 6.07 23.02
N GLY A 389 2.27 7.02 23.87
CA GLY A 389 2.95 7.38 25.11
C GLY A 389 4.37 7.90 24.91
N GLY A 390 4.62 8.63 23.82
CA GLY A 390 5.93 9.21 23.51
C GLY A 390 6.21 9.38 22.00
N THR A 391 7.01 10.40 21.65
CA THR A 391 7.26 10.77 20.24
C THR A 391 8.20 9.78 19.50
N VAL A 392 8.98 8.97 20.22
CA VAL A 392 9.85 7.94 19.62
C VAL A 392 9.02 6.82 19.01
N ASN A 393 8.10 6.26 19.81
CA ASN A 393 7.18 5.21 19.35
C ASN A 393 6.29 5.73 18.21
N TYR A 394 5.82 6.98 18.30
CA TYR A 394 5.11 7.67 17.23
C TYR A 394 5.93 7.77 15.94
N SER A 395 7.19 8.21 16.03
CA SER A 395 8.07 8.40 14.85
C SER A 395 8.41 7.07 14.19
N ILE A 396 8.58 6.02 14.99
CA ILE A 396 8.82 4.65 14.51
C ILE A 396 7.57 4.11 13.83
N MET A 397 6.41 4.19 14.46
CA MET A 397 5.17 3.72 13.87
C MET A 397 4.89 4.43 12.54
N ARG A 398 5.20 5.73 12.45
CA ARG A 398 5.12 6.53 11.22
C ARG A 398 6.13 6.12 10.14
N GLY A 399 7.33 5.70 10.53
CA GLY A 399 8.40 5.29 9.60
C GLY A 399 8.34 3.83 9.16
N VAL A 400 7.77 2.96 10.00
CA VAL A 400 7.70 1.50 9.80
C VAL A 400 6.38 1.10 9.14
N TYR A 401 5.27 1.77 9.41
CA TYR A 401 4.00 1.30 8.89
C TYR A 401 3.79 1.62 7.40
N CYS A 402 4.06 0.64 6.53
CA CYS A 402 3.73 0.70 5.11
C CYS A 402 3.03 -0.60 4.66
N ALA A 403 1.71 -0.54 4.49
CA ALA A 403 0.92 -1.70 4.04
C ALA A 403 0.86 -1.82 2.50
N THR A 404 1.30 -0.79 1.78
CA THR A 404 1.15 -0.68 0.32
C THR A 404 1.89 -1.76 -0.49
N PRO A 405 3.13 -2.15 -0.16
CA PRO A 405 3.82 -3.26 -0.83
C PRO A 405 3.08 -4.59 -0.71
N THR A 406 2.46 -4.85 0.45
CA THR A 406 1.65 -6.06 0.68
C THR A 406 0.43 -6.09 -0.24
N TYR A 407 -0.21 -4.93 -0.44
CA TYR A 407 -1.32 -4.81 -1.36
C TYR A 407 -0.94 -5.16 -2.80
N ASN A 408 0.20 -4.68 -3.30
CA ASN A 408 0.67 -4.92 -4.68
C ASN A 408 0.77 -6.41 -5.00
N LEU A 409 1.16 -7.22 -4.02
CA LEU A 409 1.19 -8.68 -4.15
C LEU A 409 -0.22 -9.29 -4.08
N VAL A 410 -1.00 -8.88 -3.07
CA VAL A 410 -2.33 -9.45 -2.80
C VAL A 410 -3.32 -9.18 -3.93
N ILE A 411 -3.26 -8.01 -4.57
CA ILE A 411 -4.19 -7.64 -5.63
C ILE A 411 -4.08 -8.57 -6.84
N VAL A 412 -2.90 -9.12 -7.13
CA VAL A 412 -2.72 -10.12 -8.20
C VAL A 412 -3.53 -11.37 -7.91
N PHE A 413 -3.43 -11.92 -6.69
CA PHE A 413 -4.17 -13.11 -6.30
C PHE A 413 -5.69 -12.87 -6.28
N ILE A 414 -6.11 -11.70 -5.77
CA ILE A 414 -7.52 -11.30 -5.80
C ILE A 414 -8.02 -11.19 -7.24
N GLY A 415 -7.25 -10.55 -8.12
CA GLY A 415 -7.55 -10.39 -9.53
C GLY A 415 -7.70 -11.74 -10.25
N ILE A 416 -6.75 -12.66 -10.05
CA ILE A 416 -6.81 -14.01 -10.62
C ILE A 416 -8.06 -14.75 -10.13
N LYS A 417 -8.35 -14.69 -8.82
CA LYS A 417 -9.53 -15.35 -8.24
C LYS A 417 -10.83 -14.75 -8.76
N ALA A 418 -10.90 -13.43 -8.90
CA ALA A 418 -12.06 -12.73 -9.44
C ALA A 418 -12.30 -13.11 -10.91
N ILE A 419 -11.26 -13.11 -11.76
CA ILE A 419 -11.35 -13.53 -13.16
C ILE A 419 -11.77 -15.00 -13.27
N ARG A 420 -11.20 -15.90 -12.47
CA ARG A 420 -11.60 -17.32 -12.47
C ARG A 420 -13.08 -17.49 -12.14
N ARG A 421 -13.58 -16.79 -11.12
CA ARG A 421 -15.01 -16.81 -10.77
C ARG A 421 -15.89 -16.32 -11.91
N LEU A 422 -15.50 -15.23 -12.58
CA LEU A 422 -16.25 -14.70 -13.72
C LEU A 422 -16.26 -15.69 -14.90
N ASN A 423 -15.13 -16.31 -15.21
CA ASN A 423 -15.04 -17.31 -16.28
C ASN A 423 -15.88 -18.56 -15.99
N VAL A 424 -15.92 -19.03 -14.74
CA VAL A 424 -16.79 -20.15 -14.33
C VAL A 424 -18.27 -19.76 -14.44
N GLN A 425 -18.66 -18.57 -13.97
CA GLN A 425 -20.03 -18.08 -14.11
C GLN A 425 -20.44 -17.97 -15.58
N ARG A 426 -19.55 -17.46 -16.44
CA ARG A 426 -19.78 -17.38 -17.89
C ARG A 426 -19.94 -18.76 -18.52
N LYS A 427 -19.06 -19.71 -18.21
CA LYS A 427 -19.17 -21.10 -18.71
C LYS A 427 -20.48 -21.76 -18.28
N ASN A 428 -20.87 -21.63 -17.01
CA ASN A 428 -22.12 -22.20 -16.50
C ASN A 428 -23.33 -21.58 -17.20
N ARG A 429 -23.33 -20.26 -17.42
CA ARG A 429 -24.43 -19.57 -18.11
C ARG A 429 -24.55 -19.99 -19.57
N ILE A 430 -23.42 -20.04 -20.30
CA ILE A 430 -23.38 -20.54 -21.69
C ILE A 430 -23.89 -21.98 -21.73
N SER A 431 -23.41 -22.85 -20.83
CA SER A 431 -23.88 -24.24 -20.74
C SER A 431 -25.38 -24.33 -20.49
N SER A 432 -25.94 -23.50 -19.61
CA SER A 432 -27.39 -23.50 -19.34
C SER A 432 -28.24 -22.88 -20.46
N THR A 433 -27.71 -21.91 -21.20
CA THR A 433 -28.44 -21.23 -22.30
C THR A 433 -28.35 -22.01 -23.62
N VAL A 434 -27.22 -22.67 -23.88
CA VAL A 434 -27.03 -23.59 -25.03
C VAL A 434 -27.75 -24.93 -24.79
N GLN A 435 -28.12 -25.24 -23.54
CA GLN A 435 -28.98 -26.39 -23.19
C GLN A 435 -30.48 -26.16 -23.38
N VAL A 436 -30.93 -25.05 -23.97
CA VAL A 436 -32.15 -25.13 -24.79
C VAL A 436 -31.77 -26.06 -25.94
N LYS A 437 -31.98 -27.38 -25.73
CA LYS A 437 -31.58 -28.41 -26.69
C LYS A 437 -32.10 -27.98 -28.05
N SER A 438 -31.22 -27.82 -29.03
CA SER A 438 -31.60 -27.48 -30.41
C SER A 438 -31.77 -28.72 -31.27
N THR A 439 -31.46 -29.89 -30.72
CA THR A 439 -31.43 -31.19 -31.41
C THR A 439 -32.06 -32.28 -30.54
N GLY A 440 -32.73 -33.24 -31.18
CA GLY A 440 -33.53 -34.28 -30.51
C GLY A 440 -34.94 -33.82 -30.11
N ASP A 441 -35.74 -34.73 -29.57
CA ASP A 441 -37.18 -34.52 -29.27
C ASP A 441 -37.45 -33.36 -28.30
N GLU A 442 -36.58 -33.16 -27.30
CA GLU A 442 -36.69 -32.02 -26.38
C GLU A 442 -36.40 -30.69 -27.06
N GLY A 443 -35.60 -30.70 -28.15
CA GLY A 443 -35.36 -29.51 -28.94
C GLY A 443 -36.48 -29.18 -29.90
N ALA A 444 -37.06 -30.20 -30.55
CA ALA A 444 -38.29 -30.04 -31.33
C ALA A 444 -39.41 -29.44 -30.47
N LYS A 445 -39.60 -29.92 -29.23
CA LYS A 445 -40.57 -29.35 -28.28
C LYS A 445 -40.29 -27.90 -27.90
N ASN A 446 -39.03 -27.50 -27.75
CA ASN A 446 -38.70 -26.10 -27.47
C ASN A 446 -38.96 -25.18 -28.67
N TYR A 447 -38.70 -25.65 -29.89
CA TYR A 447 -39.05 -24.92 -31.11
C TYR A 447 -40.57 -24.85 -31.30
N ASP A 448 -41.29 -25.94 -31.10
CA ASP A 448 -42.76 -25.98 -31.19
C ASP A 448 -43.41 -25.05 -30.16
N ASN A 449 -42.95 -25.06 -28.91
CA ASN A 449 -43.46 -24.14 -27.89
C ASN A 449 -43.14 -22.67 -28.20
N ALA A 450 -42.00 -22.38 -28.84
CA ALA A 450 -41.66 -21.02 -29.25
C ALA A 450 -42.52 -20.55 -30.43
N ILE A 451 -42.75 -21.44 -31.41
CA ILE A 451 -43.59 -21.18 -32.58
C ILE A 451 -45.06 -21.04 -32.15
N SER A 452 -45.58 -21.92 -31.30
CA SER A 452 -46.97 -21.86 -30.82
C SER A 452 -47.22 -20.56 -30.04
N ASN A 453 -46.34 -20.19 -29.12
CA ASN A 453 -46.46 -18.95 -28.36
C ASN A 453 -46.41 -17.71 -29.27
N TYR A 454 -45.63 -17.74 -30.35
CA TYR A 454 -45.60 -16.68 -31.35
C TYR A 454 -46.93 -16.58 -32.11
N TRP A 455 -47.49 -17.71 -32.56
CA TRP A 455 -48.79 -17.70 -33.23
C TRP A 455 -49.94 -17.32 -32.31
N ASP A 456 -49.91 -17.74 -31.05
CA ASP A 456 -50.90 -17.36 -30.04
C ASP A 456 -50.88 -15.85 -29.78
N THR A 457 -49.69 -15.25 -29.72
CA THR A 457 -49.57 -13.78 -29.58
C THR A 457 -50.09 -13.06 -30.82
N VAL A 458 -49.77 -13.50 -32.04
CA VAL A 458 -50.30 -12.92 -33.29
C VAL A 458 -51.83 -13.04 -33.39
N TYR A 459 -52.40 -14.18 -32.98
CA TYR A 459 -53.85 -14.36 -32.96
C TYR A 459 -54.54 -13.48 -31.93
N THR A 460 -53.93 -13.30 -30.76
CA THR A 460 -54.47 -12.45 -29.69
C THR A 460 -54.41 -10.96 -30.07
N GLU A 461 -53.33 -10.53 -30.76
CA GLU A 461 -53.19 -9.17 -31.29
C GLU A 461 -54.23 -8.88 -32.39
N LYS A 462 -54.46 -9.82 -33.32
CA LYS A 462 -55.51 -9.71 -34.34
C LYS A 462 -56.92 -9.62 -33.75
N LYS A 463 -57.16 -10.24 -32.59
CA LYS A 463 -58.46 -10.19 -31.90
C LYS A 463 -58.72 -8.83 -31.25
N ASN A 464 -57.68 -8.11 -30.83
CA ASN A 464 -57.78 -6.81 -30.16
C ASN A 464 -57.84 -5.60 -31.12
N VAL A 465 -57.67 -5.80 -32.44
CA VAL A 465 -57.76 -4.74 -33.48
C VAL A 465 -59.15 -4.69 -34.13
N LYS A 466 -60.05 -5.63 -33.80
CA LYS A 466 -61.48 -5.50 -34.09
C LYS A 466 -62.19 -5.03 -32.83
N TYR A 467 -62.36 -3.72 -32.68
CA TYR A 467 -63.60 -3.02 -32.27
C TYR A 467 -63.37 -1.51 -32.35
#